data_AF-A0A537UVM0-F1
#
_entry.id   AF-A0A537UVM0-F1
#
_cell.length_a   1.000
_cell.length_b   1.000
_cell.length_c   1.000
_cell.angle_alpha   90.00
_cell.angle_beta   90.00
_cell.angle_gamma   90.00
#
_symmetry.space_group_name_H-M   'P 1'
#
loop_
_entity.id
_entity.type
_entity.pdbx_description
1 polymer ?
#
loop_
_entity_poly.entity_id
_entity_poly.type
_entity_poly.pdbx_seq_one_letter_code
_entity_poly.pdbx_strand_id
1 'polypeptide(L)'
;MMTPAPQAHHELDSLIWEITVDCNDEDEVLMGFEGAFDEEANFPCPGAVVGEPVEVLSVSTGDARRGLIGTCQRNGRRYDIALLDIDIDADPATSRLIAAYRRWAAA
;
A
#
# COMPACT_ATOMS: atom_id res chain seq x y z
N MET A 1 8.18 8.00 -21.57
CA MET A 1 7.03 7.76 -20.67
C MET A 1 6.33 6.52 -21.18
N MET A 2 6.40 5.41 -20.43
CA MET A 2 5.60 4.22 -20.73
C MET A 2 4.29 4.36 -19.98
N THR A 3 3.21 4.63 -20.70
CA THR A 3 1.87 4.44 -20.15
C THR A 3 1.73 2.96 -19.82
N PRO A 4 1.33 2.57 -18.59
CA PRO A 4 1.12 1.16 -18.30
C PRO A 4 0.10 0.58 -19.29
N ALA A 5 0.36 -0.63 -19.75
CA ALA A 5 -0.50 -1.30 -20.73
C ALA A 5 -1.91 -1.52 -20.16
N PRO A 6 -2.96 -1.53 -21.00
CA PRO A 6 -4.35 -1.79 -20.56
C PRO A 6 -4.52 -3.05 -19.71
N GLN A 7 -3.64 -4.04 -19.90
CA GLN A 7 -3.63 -5.28 -19.13
C GLN A 7 -3.25 -5.09 -17.66
N ALA A 8 -2.25 -4.24 -17.37
CA ALA A 8 -1.87 -3.93 -16.00
C ALA A 8 -3.00 -3.18 -15.25
N HIS A 9 -3.75 -2.35 -15.97
CA HIS A 9 -4.94 -1.70 -15.42
C HIS A 9 -6.00 -2.72 -15.02
N HIS A 10 -6.31 -3.66 -15.91
CA HIS A 10 -7.27 -4.73 -15.66
C HIS A 10 -6.85 -5.66 -14.51
N GLU A 11 -5.55 -5.95 -14.39
CA GLU A 11 -5.02 -6.76 -13.29
C GLU A 11 -5.14 -6.06 -11.93
N LEU A 12 -4.88 -4.75 -11.87
CA LEU A 12 -5.09 -3.97 -10.65
C LEU A 12 -6.58 -3.83 -10.33
N ASP A 13 -7.44 -3.61 -11.33
CA ASP A 13 -8.90 -3.56 -11.14
C ASP A 13 -9.45 -4.88 -10.61
N SER A 14 -8.93 -6.01 -11.11
CA SER A 14 -9.33 -7.34 -10.63
C SER A 14 -8.91 -7.57 -9.19
N LEU A 15 -7.67 -7.17 -8.83
CA LEU A 15 -7.17 -7.27 -7.46
C LEU A 15 -7.95 -6.35 -6.50
N ILE A 16 -8.23 -5.11 -6.92
CA ILE A 16 -9.06 -4.19 -6.13
C ILE A 16 -10.45 -4.79 -5.94
N TRP A 17 -11.07 -5.32 -6.99
CA TRP A 17 -12.37 -5.98 -6.87
C TRP A 17 -12.32 -7.15 -5.89
N GLU A 18 -11.31 -8.03 -5.98
CA GLU A 18 -11.14 -9.16 -5.06
C GLU A 18 -11.01 -8.72 -3.61
N ILE A 19 -10.20 -7.68 -3.34
CA ILE A 19 -10.02 -7.12 -1.99
C ILE A 19 -11.32 -6.48 -1.47
N THR A 20 -12.12 -5.88 -2.35
CA THR A 20 -13.25 -5.02 -1.96
C THR A 20 -14.64 -5.67 -2.10
N VAL A 21 -14.73 -6.87 -2.68
CA VAL A 21 -16.02 -7.47 -3.09
C VAL A 21 -17.01 -7.64 -1.95
N ASP A 22 -16.52 -7.96 -0.75
CA ASP A 22 -17.34 -8.21 0.45
C ASP A 22 -17.32 -7.02 1.45
N CYS A 23 -16.79 -5.86 1.04
CA CYS A 23 -16.75 -4.66 1.86
C CYS A 23 -18.02 -3.81 1.67
N ASN A 24 -18.60 -3.34 2.77
CA ASN A 24 -19.81 -2.54 2.83
C ASN A 24 -19.54 -1.04 3.02
N ASP A 25 -18.39 -0.70 3.60
CA ASP A 25 -17.94 0.68 3.81
C ASP A 25 -16.43 0.84 3.61
N GLU A 26 -15.96 2.09 3.72
CA GLU A 26 -14.55 2.44 3.50
C GLU A 26 -13.61 1.83 4.55
N ASP A 27 -14.06 1.72 5.80
CA ASP A 27 -13.27 1.11 6.88
C ASP A 27 -13.06 -0.38 6.60
N GLU A 28 -14.09 -1.09 6.12
CA GLU A 28 -13.98 -2.48 5.67
C GLU A 28 -13.07 -2.64 4.46
N VAL A 29 -13.06 -1.68 3.52
CA VAL A 29 -12.09 -1.72 2.41
C VAL A 29 -10.67 -1.55 2.91
N LEU A 30 -10.41 -0.61 3.82
CA LEU A 30 -9.08 -0.40 4.39
C LEU A 30 -8.59 -1.64 5.15
N MET A 31 -9.47 -2.29 5.92
CA MET A 31 -9.16 -3.58 6.56
C MET A 31 -8.90 -4.69 5.54
N GLY A 32 -9.64 -4.72 4.42
CA GLY A 32 -9.40 -5.66 3.32
C GLY A 32 -8.01 -5.50 2.72
N PHE A 33 -7.58 -4.25 2.45
CA PHE A 33 -6.22 -3.99 1.99
C PHE A 33 -5.17 -4.36 3.04
N GLU A 34 -5.37 -4.01 4.32
CA GLU A 34 -4.47 -4.40 5.40
C GLU A 34 -4.27 -5.93 5.45
N GLY A 35 -5.36 -6.69 5.36
CA GLY A 35 -5.30 -8.15 5.27
C GLY A 35 -4.50 -8.65 4.07
N ALA A 36 -4.72 -8.07 2.89
CA ALA A 36 -3.95 -8.43 1.69
C ALA A 36 -2.44 -8.12 1.85
N PHE A 37 -2.08 -7.01 2.50
CA PHE A 37 -0.70 -6.71 2.86
C PHE A 37 -0.12 -7.72 3.86
N ASP A 38 -0.86 -8.08 4.90
CA ASP A 38 -0.41 -9.06 5.89
C ASP A 38 -0.21 -10.47 5.29
N GLU A 39 -0.98 -10.84 4.28
CA GLU A 39 -0.90 -12.16 3.64
C GLU A 39 0.19 -12.26 2.57
N GLU A 40 0.35 -11.24 1.73
CA GLU A 40 1.18 -11.34 0.52
C GLU A 40 2.43 -10.45 0.52
N ALA A 41 2.46 -9.39 1.32
CA ALA A 41 3.58 -8.44 1.28
C ALA A 41 4.80 -8.96 2.04
N ASN A 42 5.98 -8.57 1.56
CA ASN A 42 7.24 -8.92 2.19
C ASN A 42 7.86 -7.68 2.84
N PHE A 43 7.79 -7.63 4.17
CA PHE A 43 8.44 -6.63 5.00
C PHE A 43 9.51 -7.28 5.90
N PRO A 44 10.57 -6.55 6.30
CA PRO A 44 10.84 -5.16 5.95
C PRO A 44 11.31 -4.98 4.50
N CYS A 45 10.95 -3.84 3.89
CA CYS A 45 11.43 -3.46 2.56
C CYS A 45 11.96 -2.01 2.51
N PRO A 46 12.85 -1.68 1.57
CA PRO A 46 13.34 -0.32 1.37
C PRO A 46 12.23 0.64 0.93
N GLY A 47 12.32 1.89 1.37
CA GLY A 47 11.52 2.99 0.84
C GLY A 47 12.15 4.35 1.06
N ALA A 48 11.46 5.40 0.63
CA ALA A 48 11.84 6.77 0.87
C ALA A 48 10.62 7.64 1.22
N VAL A 49 10.83 8.63 2.09
CA VAL A 49 9.84 9.66 2.42
C VAL A 49 10.48 11.01 2.14
N VAL A 50 9.90 11.80 1.24
CA VAL A 50 10.47 13.08 0.74
C VAL A 50 11.95 12.99 0.33
N GLY A 51 12.34 11.84 -0.24
CA GLY A 51 13.70 11.55 -0.67
C GLY A 51 14.64 11.02 0.42
N GLU A 52 14.18 10.92 1.67
CA GLU A 52 14.96 10.35 2.77
C GLU A 52 14.74 8.84 2.88
N PRO A 53 15.81 8.02 2.88
CA PRO A 53 15.69 6.58 2.94
C PRO A 53 15.14 6.13 4.30
N VAL A 54 14.20 5.19 4.25
CA VAL A 54 13.57 4.53 5.39
C VAL A 54 13.50 3.02 5.13
N GLU A 55 13.35 2.24 6.20
CA GLU A 55 12.96 0.83 6.12
C GLU A 55 11.46 0.74 6.47
N VAL A 56 10.63 0.26 5.56
CA VAL A 56 9.19 0.05 5.79
C VAL A 56 9.01 -1.32 6.44
N LEU A 57 8.48 -1.33 7.66
CA LEU A 57 8.40 -2.52 8.51
C LEU A 57 7.06 -3.25 8.41
N SER A 58 5.98 -2.54 8.13
CA SER A 58 4.64 -3.08 8.00
C SER A 58 3.71 -2.03 7.39
N VAL A 59 2.54 -2.48 6.95
CA VAL A 59 1.38 -1.65 6.62
C VAL A 59 0.26 -2.00 7.58
N SER A 60 -0.51 -1.02 8.01
CA SER A 60 -1.70 -1.23 8.83
C SER A 60 -2.75 -0.16 8.59
N THR A 61 -3.97 -0.39 9.07
CA THR A 61 -4.98 0.68 9.12
C THR A 61 -4.55 1.81 10.06
N GLY A 62 -4.76 3.05 9.62
CA GLY A 62 -4.52 4.26 10.41
C GLY A 62 -5.79 4.83 11.01
N ASP A 63 -5.74 6.10 11.46
CA ASP A 63 -6.96 6.84 11.77
C ASP A 63 -7.75 7.16 10.47
N ALA A 64 -9.04 7.46 10.60
CA ALA A 64 -9.94 7.71 9.46
C ALA A 64 -9.48 8.84 8.51
N ARG A 65 -8.47 9.65 8.86
CA ARG A 65 -7.92 10.69 7.97
C ARG A 65 -6.69 10.23 7.20
N ARG A 66 -6.05 9.14 7.61
CA ARG A 66 -4.77 8.68 7.07
C ARG A 66 -4.89 7.48 6.12
N GLY A 67 -6.03 6.78 6.14
CA GLY A 67 -6.16 5.52 5.41
C GLY A 67 -5.13 4.51 5.91
N LEU A 68 -4.48 3.77 5.01
CA LEU A 68 -3.35 2.91 5.38
C LEU A 68 -2.10 3.72 5.74
N ILE A 69 -1.42 3.26 6.79
CA ILE A 69 -0.13 3.79 7.24
C ILE A 69 0.97 2.74 7.07
N GLY A 70 2.17 3.18 6.71
CA GLY A 70 3.38 2.38 6.80
C GLY A 70 4.15 2.71 8.08
N THR A 71 4.50 1.68 8.87
CA THR A 71 5.45 1.84 9.97
C THR A 71 6.86 1.87 9.40
N CYS A 72 7.50 3.04 9.41
CA CYS A 72 8.85 3.22 8.87
C CYS A 72 9.89 3.32 9.98
N GLN A 73 11.09 2.79 9.77
CA GLN A 73 12.24 2.97 10.64
C GLN A 73 13.33 3.78 9.95
N ARG A 74 13.87 4.77 10.68
CA ARG A 74 15.05 5.54 10.28
C ARG A 74 15.87 5.89 11.51
N ASN A 75 17.18 5.64 11.46
CA ASN A 75 18.12 5.95 12.54
C ASN A 75 17.65 5.41 13.92
N GLY A 76 17.11 4.19 13.95
CA GLY A 76 16.63 3.54 15.16
C GLY A 76 15.28 4.03 15.70
N ARG A 77 14.62 4.98 15.03
CA ARG A 77 13.31 5.53 15.43
C ARG A 77 12.23 5.07 14.46
N ARG A 78 11.02 4.82 15.00
CA ARG A 78 9.83 4.45 14.22
C ARG A 78 8.93 5.66 13.97
N TYR A 79 8.29 5.67 12.81
CA TYR A 79 7.41 6.72 12.32
C TYR A 79 6.23 6.10 11.58
N ASP A 80 5.03 6.57 11.88
CA ASP A 80 3.83 6.20 11.11
C ASP A 80 3.63 7.25 10.03
N ILE A 81 3.72 6.82 8.78
CA ILE A 81 3.62 7.67 7.60
C ILE A 81 2.44 7.17 6.77
N ALA A 82 1.63 8.07 6.21
CA ALA A 82 0.56 7.65 5.30
C ALA A 82 1.18 6.87 4.14
N LEU A 83 0.64 5.70 3.80
CA LEU A 83 1.25 4.80 2.82
C LEU A 83 1.43 5.47 1.45
N LEU A 84 0.55 6.41 1.11
CA LEU A 84 0.62 7.20 -0.13
C LEU A 84 1.79 8.20 -0.16
N ASP A 85 2.36 8.56 0.99
CA ASP A 85 3.50 9.47 1.12
C ASP A 85 4.86 8.73 1.15
N ILE A 86 4.85 7.40 0.95
CA ILE A 86 6.04 6.55 0.93
C ILE A 86 6.32 6.09 -0.50
N ASP A 87 7.53 6.38 -0.99
CA ASP A 87 8.08 5.78 -2.19
C ASP A 87 8.71 4.44 -1.84
N ILE A 88 7.96 3.35 -2.00
CA ILE A 88 8.40 2.00 -1.64
C ILE A 88 9.11 1.33 -2.83
N ASP A 89 10.26 0.71 -2.54
CA ASP A 89 10.99 -0.16 -3.45
C ASP A 89 10.91 -1.59 -2.90
N ALA A 90 9.91 -2.34 -3.37
CA ALA A 90 9.61 -3.67 -2.87
C ALA A 90 9.56 -4.70 -4.00
N ASP A 91 9.41 -5.96 -3.61
CA ASP A 91 9.23 -7.04 -4.56
C ASP A 91 7.93 -6.88 -5.40
N PRO A 92 7.75 -7.69 -6.46
CA PRO A 92 6.58 -7.56 -7.32
C PRO A 92 5.23 -7.75 -6.62
N ALA A 93 5.14 -8.60 -5.59
CA ALA A 93 3.89 -8.87 -4.87
C ALA A 93 3.47 -7.64 -4.05
N THR A 94 4.39 -7.15 -3.22
CA THR A 94 4.20 -5.95 -2.40
C THR A 94 3.95 -4.73 -3.29
N SER A 95 4.71 -4.58 -4.38
CA SER A 95 4.53 -3.49 -5.36
C SER A 95 3.16 -3.52 -6.02
N ARG A 96 2.60 -4.72 -6.29
CA ARG A 96 1.26 -4.89 -6.87
C ARG A 96 0.18 -4.41 -5.90
N LEU A 97 0.27 -4.77 -4.62
CA LEU A 97 -0.65 -4.30 -3.58
C LEU A 97 -0.60 -2.78 -3.40
N ILE A 98 0.61 -2.19 -3.38
CA ILE A 98 0.78 -0.73 -3.30
C ILE A 98 0.15 -0.04 -4.51
N ALA A 99 0.34 -0.58 -5.71
CA ALA A 99 -0.26 -0.05 -6.92
C ALA A 99 -1.79 -0.15 -6.91
N ALA A 100 -2.35 -1.26 -6.38
CA ALA A 100 -3.78 -1.44 -6.22
C ALA A 100 -4.37 -0.42 -5.22
N TYR A 101 -3.73 -0.25 -4.06
CA TYR A 101 -4.16 0.71 -3.05
C TYR A 101 -4.10 2.16 -3.56
N ARG A 102 -2.99 2.56 -4.20
CA ARG A 102 -2.85 3.89 -4.82
C ARG A 102 -3.93 4.18 -5.87
N ARG A 103 -4.32 3.15 -6.61
CA ARG A 103 -5.36 3.26 -7.63
C ARG A 103 -6.75 3.39 -7.02
N TRP A 104 -7.07 2.57 -6.02
CA TRP A 104 -8.34 2.64 -5.29
C TRP A 104 -8.51 4.01 -4.60
N ALA A 105 -7.48 4.50 -3.91
CA ALA A 105 -7.52 5.78 -3.20
C ALA A 105 -7.62 7.01 -4.12
N ALA A 106 -7.38 6.84 -5.43
CA ALA A 106 -7.48 7.90 -6.43
C ALA A 106 -8.79 7.86 -7.24
N ALA A 107 -9.66 6.87 -7.00
CA ALA A 107 -10.94 6.70 -7.68
C ALA A 107 -12.03 7.59 -7.06
#